data_AF-A0A8J2N500-F1
#
_entry.id   AF-A0A8J2N500-F1
#
_cell.length_a   1.000
_cell.length_b   1.000
_cell.length_c   1.000
_cell.angle_alpha   90.00
_cell.angle_beta   90.00
_cell.angle_gamma   90.00
#
_symmetry.space_group_name_H-M   'P 1'
#
loop_
_entity.id
_entity.type
_entity.pdbx_description
1 polymer ?
#
loop_
_entity_poly.entity_id
_entity_poly.type
_entity_poly.pdbx_seq_one_letter_code
_entity_poly.pdbx_strand_id
1 'polypeptide(L)'
;MVEDPPLAITPEAERPDASIDITHSLEYWNSVSPDVNGMLGGFPQTSRIDLQGSSNFLTKLRRGKSQASKEPLPTLERVADCGAGIGRITKGLLLAVSKKVDVVEPVKKFTDELVQSLGNGEYAGDGEDKDGKGQVGQVINLGLQDWIPEPGAYDVIWNQWCVGHLTDAQLVVYLRRCSEGLKKAPEGDATSRSWVVVKENMSTDIHHKDIYDDEDSSVTRSDEKFRALFQEAGLKIVATEQQRGMPRELFPVRMYALRPE
;
A
#
# COMPACT_ATOMS: atom_id res chain seq x y z
N MET A 1 42.08 -28.27 27.14
CA MET A 1 41.15 -27.14 26.91
C MET A 1 40.96 -27.08 25.42
N VAL A 2 39.78 -27.47 24.94
CA VAL A 2 39.45 -27.39 23.52
C VAL A 2 39.00 -25.95 23.31
N GLU A 3 39.80 -25.16 22.59
CA GLU A 3 39.35 -23.83 22.17
C GLU A 3 38.18 -24.03 21.20
N ASP A 4 37.07 -23.37 21.50
CA ASP A 4 35.94 -23.32 20.58
C ASP A 4 36.42 -22.78 19.23
N PRO A 5 35.96 -23.36 18.10
CA PRO A 5 36.31 -22.82 16.80
C PRO A 5 35.81 -21.37 16.72
N PRO A 6 36.58 -20.46 16.09
CA PRO A 6 36.13 -19.09 15.92
C PRO A 6 34.78 -19.12 15.23
N LEU A 7 33.78 -18.48 15.85
CA LEU A 7 32.48 -18.21 15.23
C LEU A 7 32.78 -17.62 13.86
N ALA A 8 32.47 -18.40 12.80
CA ALA A 8 32.44 -17.86 11.47
C ALA A 8 31.37 -16.76 11.51
N ILE A 9 31.81 -15.50 11.55
CA ILE A 9 30.97 -14.38 11.17
C ILE A 9 30.67 -14.64 9.70
N THR A 10 29.60 -15.37 9.43
CA THR A 10 28.91 -15.23 8.15
C THR A 10 28.69 -13.73 8.02
N PRO A 11 29.21 -13.06 6.97
CA PRO A 11 28.91 -11.65 6.80
C PRO A 11 27.39 -11.55 6.92
N GLU A 12 26.91 -10.75 7.88
CA GLU A 12 25.51 -10.33 7.89
C GLU A 12 25.27 -9.84 6.47
N ALA A 13 24.60 -10.68 5.67
CA ALA A 13 24.31 -10.35 4.29
C ALA A 13 23.54 -9.04 4.38
N GLU A 14 24.16 -7.97 3.88
CA GLU A 14 23.74 -6.57 3.98
C GLU A 14 22.22 -6.51 4.11
N ARG A 15 21.70 -6.25 5.33
CA ARG A 15 20.27 -6.14 5.62
C ARG A 15 19.89 -4.69 5.36
N PRO A 16 19.43 -4.30 4.16
CA PRO A 16 19.29 -2.89 3.84
C PRO A 16 18.16 -2.27 4.68
N ASP A 17 17.20 -3.08 5.13
CA ASP A 17 16.12 -2.68 6.02
C ASP A 17 16.59 -2.35 7.45
N ALA A 18 17.75 -2.85 7.88
CA ALA A 18 18.34 -2.48 9.17
C ALA A 18 18.82 -1.02 9.22
N SER A 19 18.94 -0.37 8.05
CA SER A 19 19.30 1.05 7.92
C SER A 19 18.10 1.99 7.98
N ILE A 20 16.87 1.48 8.02
CA ILE A 20 15.66 2.31 8.11
C ILE A 20 15.65 3.06 9.44
N ASP A 21 15.59 4.39 9.36
CA ASP A 21 15.43 5.32 10.46
C ASP A 21 14.10 6.07 10.29
N ILE A 22 13.14 5.75 11.18
CA ILE A 22 11.80 6.33 11.15
C ILE A 22 11.83 7.84 11.38
N THR A 23 12.74 8.34 12.23
CA THR A 23 12.86 9.77 12.48
C THR A 23 13.34 10.49 11.21
N HIS A 24 14.36 9.95 10.55
CA HIS A 24 14.84 10.49 9.29
C HIS A 24 13.76 10.46 8.19
N SER A 25 13.07 9.34 8.03
CA SER A 25 11.99 9.22 7.05
C SER A 25 10.88 10.25 7.29
N LEU A 26 10.47 10.46 8.55
CA LEU A 26 9.48 11.47 8.90
C LEU A 26 10.00 12.89 8.65
N GLU A 27 11.26 13.19 8.94
CA GLU A 27 11.87 14.49 8.63
C GLU A 27 11.85 14.78 7.12
N TYR A 28 12.24 13.79 6.30
CA TYR A 28 12.17 13.87 4.85
C TYR A 28 10.74 14.21 4.38
N TRP A 29 9.76 13.40 4.76
CA TRP A 29 8.38 13.62 4.33
C TRP A 29 7.77 14.91 4.92
N ASN A 30 8.22 15.35 6.10
CA ASN A 30 7.87 16.68 6.64
C ASN A 30 8.50 17.84 5.86
N SER A 31 9.50 17.62 5.02
CA SER A 31 10.03 18.63 4.10
C SER A 31 9.34 18.66 2.73
N VAL A 32 8.77 17.55 2.27
CA VAL A 32 8.13 17.39 0.94
C VAL A 32 6.86 18.25 0.78
N SER A 33 6.61 18.83 -0.40
CA SER A 33 5.39 19.63 -0.63
C SER A 33 4.12 18.76 -0.54
N PRO A 34 3.02 19.27 0.07
CA PRO A 34 1.76 18.54 0.18
C PRO A 34 0.97 18.63 -1.13
N ASP A 35 1.55 18.16 -2.24
CA ASP A 35 0.91 18.16 -3.55
C ASP A 35 1.24 16.87 -4.34
N VAL A 36 0.62 16.69 -5.50
CA VAL A 36 0.81 15.48 -6.34
C VAL A 36 2.26 15.34 -6.82
N ASN A 37 3.00 16.43 -6.98
CA ASN A 37 4.39 16.39 -7.38
C ASN A 37 5.27 15.88 -6.23
N GLY A 38 5.05 16.37 -5.01
CA GLY A 38 5.72 15.89 -3.80
C GLY A 38 5.45 14.40 -3.54
N MET A 39 4.19 13.97 -3.64
CA MET A 39 3.81 12.56 -3.42
C MET A 39 4.39 11.58 -4.45
N LEU A 40 4.83 12.09 -5.61
CA LEU A 40 5.35 11.28 -6.71
C LEU A 40 6.83 11.57 -7.00
N GLY A 41 7.55 12.16 -6.04
CA GLY A 41 8.99 12.40 -6.16
C GLY A 41 9.38 13.22 -7.39
N GLY A 42 8.55 14.19 -7.79
CA GLY A 42 8.79 14.99 -9.00
C GLY A 42 8.26 14.40 -10.30
N PHE A 43 7.47 13.32 -10.27
CA PHE A 43 6.88 12.69 -11.45
C PHE A 43 5.32 12.76 -11.49
N PRO A 44 4.69 13.94 -11.36
CA PRO A 44 3.23 14.09 -11.28
C PRO A 44 2.49 13.54 -12.51
N GLN A 45 3.14 13.54 -13.68
CA GLN A 45 2.63 12.97 -14.93
C GLN A 45 2.30 11.48 -14.83
N THR A 46 2.90 10.75 -13.89
CA THR A 46 2.66 9.31 -13.70
C THR A 46 1.35 9.02 -12.98
N SER A 47 0.76 10.01 -12.28
CA SER A 47 -0.44 9.85 -11.45
C SER A 47 -1.60 9.21 -12.22
N ARG A 48 -1.89 9.68 -13.43
CA ARG A 48 -3.01 9.15 -14.24
C ARG A 48 -2.77 7.70 -14.67
N ILE A 49 -1.53 7.36 -15.04
CA ILE A 49 -1.14 6.02 -15.48
C ILE A 49 -1.24 5.05 -14.30
N ASP A 50 -0.78 5.48 -13.13
CA ASP A 50 -0.87 4.75 -11.89
C ASP A 50 -2.32 4.47 -11.49
N LEU A 51 -3.17 5.51 -11.41
CA LEU A 51 -4.58 5.39 -11.02
C LEU A 51 -5.35 4.48 -11.98
N GLN A 52 -5.12 4.61 -13.29
CA GLN A 52 -5.75 3.75 -14.29
C GLN A 52 -5.33 2.28 -14.12
N GLY A 53 -4.05 2.03 -13.87
CA GLY A 53 -3.54 0.68 -13.60
C GLY A 53 -4.16 0.08 -12.35
N SER A 54 -4.23 0.86 -11.26
CA SER A 54 -4.85 0.44 -9.99
C SER A 54 -6.34 0.16 -10.14
N SER A 55 -7.09 1.02 -10.83
CA SER A 55 -8.52 0.83 -11.10
C SER A 55 -8.79 -0.43 -11.91
N ASN A 56 -7.99 -0.68 -12.96
CA ASN A 56 -8.08 -1.89 -13.77
C ASN A 56 -7.77 -3.15 -12.95
N PHE A 57 -6.71 -3.12 -12.14
CA PHE A 57 -6.33 -4.23 -11.27
C PHE A 57 -7.42 -4.55 -10.26
N LEU A 58 -7.93 -3.55 -9.54
CA LEU A 58 -8.98 -3.72 -8.53
C LEU A 58 -10.30 -4.21 -9.15
N THR A 59 -10.65 -3.72 -10.34
CA THR A 59 -11.83 -4.19 -11.09
C THR A 59 -11.69 -5.66 -11.48
N LYS A 60 -10.54 -6.07 -12.05
CA LYS A 60 -10.27 -7.47 -12.40
C LYS A 60 -10.33 -8.37 -11.16
N LEU A 61 -9.70 -7.92 -10.06
CA LEU A 61 -9.67 -8.64 -8.78
C LEU A 61 -11.09 -8.88 -8.24
N ARG A 62 -11.92 -7.83 -8.20
CA ARG A 62 -13.31 -7.89 -7.71
C ARG A 62 -14.23 -8.71 -8.61
N ARG A 63 -14.02 -8.70 -9.92
CA ARG A 63 -14.78 -9.55 -10.86
C ARG A 63 -14.41 -11.03 -10.74
N GLY A 64 -13.17 -11.36 -10.35
CA GLY A 64 -12.73 -12.75 -10.19
C GLY A 64 -12.98 -13.57 -11.45
N LYS A 65 -13.70 -14.71 -11.31
CA LYS A 65 -14.09 -15.57 -12.45
C LYS A 65 -15.22 -15.00 -13.31
N SER A 66 -15.92 -13.97 -12.85
CA SER A 66 -17.08 -13.35 -13.51
C SER A 66 -16.70 -12.15 -14.39
N GLN A 67 -15.51 -12.16 -15.00
CA GLN A 67 -15.03 -11.03 -15.82
C GLN A 67 -15.94 -10.68 -17.00
N ALA A 68 -16.70 -11.66 -17.51
CA ALA A 68 -17.67 -11.46 -18.59
C ALA A 68 -18.99 -10.80 -18.16
N SER A 69 -19.25 -10.69 -16.84
CA SER A 69 -20.47 -10.06 -16.35
C SER A 69 -20.46 -8.56 -16.64
N LYS A 70 -21.59 -8.03 -17.13
CA LYS A 70 -21.82 -6.60 -17.31
C LYS A 70 -22.44 -5.93 -16.09
N GLU A 71 -22.80 -6.71 -15.07
CA GLU A 71 -23.38 -6.16 -13.85
C GLU A 71 -22.40 -5.20 -13.17
N PRO A 72 -22.91 -4.08 -12.60
CA PRO A 72 -22.14 -3.21 -11.75
C PRO A 72 -21.52 -3.98 -10.58
N LEU A 73 -20.28 -3.64 -10.23
CA LEU A 73 -19.65 -4.22 -9.04
C LEU A 73 -20.29 -3.64 -7.77
N PRO A 74 -20.68 -4.47 -6.78
CA PRO A 74 -21.25 -3.97 -5.52
C PRO A 74 -20.26 -3.05 -4.80
N THR A 75 -20.69 -1.86 -4.39
CA THR A 75 -19.86 -0.91 -3.64
C THR A 75 -19.26 -1.57 -2.40
N LEU A 76 -17.98 -1.31 -2.13
CA LEU A 76 -17.31 -1.75 -0.91
C LEU A 76 -17.87 -0.94 0.27
N GLU A 77 -17.91 -1.51 1.47
CA GLU A 77 -18.44 -0.77 2.62
C GLU A 77 -17.34 0.10 3.26
N ARG A 78 -16.16 -0.47 3.46
CA ARG A 78 -15.06 0.22 4.15
C ARG A 78 -13.71 -0.25 3.63
N VAL A 79 -12.86 0.70 3.29
CA VAL A 79 -11.48 0.45 2.86
C VAL A 79 -10.52 1.35 3.64
N ALA A 80 -9.25 0.99 3.67
CA ALA A 80 -8.18 1.81 4.22
C ALA A 80 -7.19 2.21 3.11
N ASP A 81 -6.78 3.48 3.10
CA ASP A 81 -5.63 4.00 2.34
C ASP A 81 -4.46 4.18 3.30
N CYS A 82 -3.41 3.38 3.15
CA CYS A 82 -2.27 3.30 4.06
C CYS A 82 -1.03 3.97 3.45
N GLY A 83 -0.42 4.90 4.18
CA GLY A 83 0.56 5.84 3.61
C GLY A 83 -0.11 6.75 2.59
N ALA A 84 -1.29 7.25 2.94
CA ALA A 84 -2.19 7.90 1.98
C ALA A 84 -1.65 9.24 1.45
N GLY A 85 -0.70 9.87 2.15
CA GLY A 85 -0.27 11.22 1.88
C GLY A 85 -1.45 12.18 1.81
N ILE A 86 -1.52 12.98 0.75
CA ILE A 86 -2.63 13.93 0.51
C ILE A 86 -3.92 13.23 0.00
N GLY A 87 -3.99 11.90 0.08
CA GLY A 87 -5.12 11.10 -0.37
C GLY A 87 -5.26 11.04 -1.89
N ARG A 88 -4.14 10.97 -2.64
CA ARG A 88 -4.18 10.81 -4.10
C ARG A 88 -4.94 9.55 -4.52
N ILE A 89 -4.70 8.44 -3.81
CA ILE A 89 -5.39 7.17 -4.03
C ILE A 89 -6.81 7.20 -3.45
N THR A 90 -6.98 7.75 -2.25
CA THR A 90 -8.29 8.02 -1.65
C THR A 90 -9.23 8.73 -2.64
N LYS A 91 -8.82 9.89 -3.16
CA LYS A 91 -9.58 10.69 -4.12
C LYS A 91 -9.68 9.95 -5.46
N GLY A 92 -8.55 9.56 -6.04
CA GLY A 92 -8.41 9.05 -7.41
C GLY A 92 -8.97 7.66 -7.67
N LEU A 93 -9.26 6.89 -6.63
CA LEU A 93 -9.62 5.48 -6.76
C LEU A 93 -10.65 5.03 -5.72
N LEU A 94 -10.35 5.20 -4.43
CA LEU A 94 -11.07 4.47 -3.38
C LEU A 94 -12.46 5.03 -3.08
N LEU A 95 -12.63 6.36 -3.08
CA LEU A 95 -13.95 7.00 -2.88
C LEU A 95 -14.96 6.65 -3.99
N ALA A 96 -14.50 6.28 -5.18
CA ALA A 96 -15.35 5.88 -6.29
C ALA A 96 -15.90 4.45 -6.16
N VAL A 97 -15.31 3.61 -5.29
CA VAL A 97 -15.65 2.18 -5.19
C VAL A 97 -16.04 1.74 -3.78
N SER A 98 -15.94 2.62 -2.77
CA SER A 98 -16.24 2.34 -1.37
C SER A 98 -17.18 3.39 -0.79
N LYS A 99 -18.03 3.01 0.16
CA LYS A 99 -18.83 3.95 0.95
C LYS A 99 -17.97 4.75 1.94
N LYS A 100 -16.95 4.12 2.52
CA LYS A 100 -16.06 4.72 3.51
C LYS A 100 -14.59 4.41 3.21
N VAL A 101 -13.73 5.43 3.31
CA VAL A 101 -12.27 5.29 3.16
C VAL A 101 -11.60 5.85 4.42
N ASP A 102 -11.06 4.98 5.28
CA ASP A 102 -10.19 5.43 6.36
C ASP A 102 -8.80 5.73 5.79
N VAL A 103 -8.12 6.71 6.36
CA VAL A 103 -6.84 7.25 5.92
C VAL A 103 -5.83 7.05 7.04
N VAL A 104 -4.71 6.38 6.75
CA VAL A 104 -3.63 6.14 7.71
C VAL A 104 -2.36 6.79 7.16
N GLU A 105 -1.88 7.84 7.83
CA GLU A 105 -0.79 8.68 7.32
C GLU A 105 -0.07 9.40 8.47
N PRO A 106 1.20 9.10 8.77
CA PRO A 106 1.91 9.70 9.90
C PRO A 106 2.15 11.22 9.76
N VAL A 107 2.24 11.76 8.54
CA VAL A 107 2.60 13.16 8.29
C VAL A 107 1.35 14.03 8.22
N LYS A 108 1.04 14.68 9.36
CA LYS A 108 -0.20 15.45 9.57
C LYS A 108 -0.49 16.50 8.48
N LYS A 109 0.52 17.22 7.99
CA LYS A 109 0.30 18.24 6.95
C LYS A 109 -0.31 17.66 5.66
N PHE A 110 -0.05 16.39 5.35
CA PHE A 110 -0.65 15.75 4.19
C PHE A 110 -2.12 15.41 4.41
N THR A 111 -2.47 14.92 5.60
CA THR A 111 -3.88 14.69 5.93
C THR A 111 -4.67 15.99 6.07
N ASP A 112 -4.04 17.07 6.53
CA ASP A 112 -4.66 18.40 6.58
C ASP A 112 -5.00 18.88 5.16
N GLU A 113 -4.09 18.70 4.19
CA GLU A 113 -4.33 18.97 2.77
C GLU A 113 -5.46 18.11 2.21
N LEU A 114 -5.49 16.81 2.52
CA LEU A 114 -6.60 15.93 2.10
C LEU A 114 -7.95 16.47 2.60
N VAL A 115 -8.06 16.77 3.90
CA VAL A 115 -9.30 17.26 4.50
C VAL A 115 -9.70 18.61 3.90
N GLN A 116 -8.74 19.53 3.72
CA GLN A 116 -8.98 20.84 3.11
C GLN A 116 -9.46 20.70 1.66
N SER A 117 -8.80 19.88 0.85
CA SER A 117 -9.17 19.68 -0.56
C SER A 117 -10.60 19.11 -0.71
N LEU A 118 -10.99 18.14 0.14
CA LEU A 118 -12.34 17.59 0.15
C LEU A 118 -13.39 18.62 0.63
N GLY A 119 -13.04 19.45 1.61
CA GLY A 119 -13.88 20.56 2.07
C GLY A 119 -14.13 21.61 0.98
N ASN A 120 -13.14 21.81 0.11
CA ASN A 120 -13.24 22.67 -1.08
C ASN A 120 -13.96 22.02 -2.26
N GLY A 121 -14.40 20.76 -2.12
CA GLY A 121 -15.14 20.05 -3.16
C GLY A 121 -14.25 19.30 -4.16
N GLU A 122 -12.95 19.14 -3.91
CA GLU A 122 -12.12 18.27 -4.75
C GLU A 122 -12.46 16.80 -4.51
N TYR A 123 -13.10 16.19 -5.51
CA TYR A 123 -13.31 14.75 -5.56
C TYR A 123 -12.78 14.24 -6.89
N ALA A 124 -12.13 13.07 -6.92
CA ALA A 124 -11.90 12.39 -8.18
C ALA A 124 -13.14 11.53 -8.48
N GLY A 125 -14.00 12.06 -9.33
CA GLY A 125 -15.21 11.42 -9.81
C GLY A 125 -15.83 12.32 -10.86
N ASP A 126 -16.04 11.76 -12.04
CA ASP A 126 -16.68 12.34 -13.20
C ASP A 126 -18.19 12.58 -12.94
N GLY A 127 -18.54 13.70 -12.30
CA GLY A 127 -19.92 14.22 -12.35
C GLY A 127 -20.48 14.78 -11.03
N GLU A 128 -21.43 15.69 -11.20
CA GLU A 128 -21.87 16.76 -10.30
C GLU A 128 -22.76 16.34 -9.11
N ASP A 129 -22.85 15.05 -8.79
CA ASP A 129 -23.76 14.58 -7.74
C ASP A 129 -23.05 14.19 -6.45
N LYS A 130 -23.54 14.65 -5.30
CA LYS A 130 -23.02 14.31 -3.96
C LYS A 130 -23.70 13.06 -3.39
N ASP A 131 -24.87 12.69 -3.93
CA ASP A 131 -25.65 11.56 -3.45
C ASP A 131 -25.04 10.24 -3.97
N GLY A 132 -24.52 9.42 -3.05
CA GLY A 132 -23.97 8.09 -3.34
C GLY A 132 -22.45 8.00 -3.49
N LYS A 133 -21.70 9.10 -3.28
CA LYS A 133 -20.23 9.08 -3.27
C LYS A 133 -19.68 8.51 -1.95
N GLY A 134 -18.55 7.82 -2.04
CA GLY A 134 -17.78 7.44 -0.86
C GLY A 134 -17.37 8.65 -0.04
N GLN A 135 -17.20 8.45 1.26
CA GLN A 135 -16.77 9.48 2.20
C GLN A 135 -15.46 9.08 2.87
N VAL A 136 -14.62 10.07 3.18
CA VAL A 136 -13.50 9.84 4.09
C VAL A 136 -14.05 9.51 5.47
N GLY A 137 -13.53 8.44 6.04
CA GLY A 137 -13.85 7.94 7.36
C GLY A 137 -12.93 8.53 8.41
N GLN A 138 -12.24 7.66 9.15
CA GLN A 138 -11.26 8.09 10.12
C GLN A 138 -9.99 8.57 9.41
N VAL A 139 -9.44 9.69 9.87
CA VAL A 139 -8.10 10.17 9.52
C VAL A 139 -7.19 9.86 10.71
N ILE A 140 -6.24 8.95 10.51
CA ILE A 140 -5.41 8.33 11.54
C ILE A 140 -3.96 8.76 11.30
N ASN A 141 -3.49 9.71 12.11
CA ASN A 141 -2.12 10.20 12.04
C ASN A 141 -1.14 9.31 12.83
N LEU A 142 -0.93 8.09 12.32
CA LEU A 142 -0.01 7.11 12.88
C LEU A 142 0.81 6.46 11.76
N GLY A 143 2.02 6.01 12.10
CA GLY A 143 2.81 5.17 11.21
C GLY A 143 2.24 3.75 11.13
N LEU A 144 2.50 3.06 10.02
CA LEU A 144 1.97 1.70 9.78
C LEU A 144 2.51 0.69 10.79
N GLN A 145 3.71 0.91 11.33
CA GLN A 145 4.30 0.08 12.38
C GLN A 145 3.46 0.05 13.66
N ASP A 146 2.68 1.11 13.92
CA ASP A 146 1.87 1.27 15.14
C ASP A 146 0.36 1.12 14.88
N TRP A 147 -0.08 1.24 13.63
CA TRP A 147 -1.51 1.14 13.30
C TRP A 147 -2.03 -0.30 13.44
N ILE A 148 -3.17 -0.42 14.14
CA ILE A 148 -3.92 -1.65 14.33
C ILE A 148 -5.31 -1.45 13.70
N PRO A 149 -5.62 -2.09 12.57
CA PRO A 149 -6.95 -2.01 11.97
C PRO A 149 -8.00 -2.67 12.87
N GLU A 150 -9.22 -2.12 12.86
CA GLU A 150 -10.36 -2.75 13.52
C GLU A 150 -10.59 -4.16 12.94
N PRO A 151 -10.63 -5.22 13.77
CA PRO A 151 -10.77 -6.60 13.30
C PRO A 151 -12.03 -6.80 12.45
N GLY A 152 -11.87 -7.39 11.27
CA GLY A 152 -13.01 -7.70 10.40
C GLY A 152 -13.71 -6.49 9.77
N ALA A 153 -13.11 -5.30 9.78
CA ALA A 153 -13.78 -4.07 9.34
C ALA A 153 -13.60 -3.75 7.85
N TYR A 154 -12.53 -4.22 7.21
CA TYR A 154 -12.11 -3.72 5.89
C TYR A 154 -12.37 -4.70 4.76
N ASP A 155 -12.98 -4.22 3.68
CA ASP A 155 -13.06 -4.93 2.41
C ASP A 155 -11.71 -4.89 1.67
N VAL A 156 -11.01 -3.76 1.71
CA VAL A 156 -9.68 -3.60 1.13
C VAL A 156 -8.80 -2.77 2.06
N ILE A 157 -7.57 -3.21 2.27
CA ILE A 157 -6.51 -2.40 2.88
C ILE A 157 -5.48 -2.13 1.79
N TRP A 158 -5.42 -0.90 1.29
CA TRP A 158 -4.59 -0.50 0.17
C TRP A 158 -3.29 0.14 0.66
N ASN A 159 -2.15 -0.40 0.22
CA ASN A 159 -0.81 0.06 0.54
C ASN A 159 -0.11 0.41 -0.76
N GLN A 160 0.34 1.66 -0.89
CA GLN A 160 1.05 2.08 -2.09
C GLN A 160 2.20 3.02 -1.76
N TRP A 161 3.42 2.63 -2.18
CA TRP A 161 4.65 3.41 -1.97
C TRP A 161 4.84 3.85 -0.51
N CYS A 162 4.70 2.89 0.40
CA CYS A 162 4.73 3.17 1.83
C CYS A 162 5.32 2.03 2.66
N VAL A 163 5.25 0.79 2.18
CA VAL A 163 5.78 -0.37 2.91
C VAL A 163 7.31 -0.46 2.85
N GLY A 164 7.95 0.31 1.97
CA GLY A 164 9.40 0.51 1.93
C GLY A 164 9.97 1.16 3.21
N HIS A 165 9.15 1.90 3.97
CA HIS A 165 9.55 2.56 5.21
C HIS A 165 9.40 1.69 6.47
N LEU A 166 8.99 0.43 6.31
CA LEU A 166 8.95 -0.55 7.39
C LEU A 166 10.16 -1.47 7.27
N THR A 167 10.77 -1.86 8.40
CA THR A 167 11.72 -2.99 8.40
C THR A 167 11.02 -4.28 8.01
N ASP A 168 11.77 -5.32 7.61
CA ASP A 168 11.19 -6.61 7.23
C ASP A 168 10.32 -7.18 8.38
N ALA A 169 10.82 -7.10 9.61
CA ALA A 169 10.09 -7.55 10.80
C ALA A 169 8.82 -6.73 11.05
N GLN A 170 8.89 -5.40 10.92
CA GLN A 170 7.72 -4.53 11.06
C GLN A 170 6.68 -4.80 9.98
N LEU A 171 7.10 -5.01 8.73
CA LEU A 171 6.22 -5.31 7.61
C LEU A 171 5.46 -6.62 7.84
N VAL A 172 6.14 -7.68 8.31
CA VAL A 172 5.49 -8.95 8.64
C VAL A 172 4.44 -8.78 9.74
N VAL A 173 4.78 -8.08 10.83
CA VAL A 173 3.83 -7.84 11.93
C VAL A 173 2.66 -6.97 11.46
N TYR A 174 2.93 -5.91 10.70
CA TYR A 174 1.92 -5.04 10.10
C TYR A 174 0.93 -5.82 9.22
N LEU A 175 1.44 -6.66 8.31
CA LEU A 175 0.62 -7.46 7.41
C LEU A 175 -0.24 -8.49 8.15
N ARG A 176 0.25 -9.08 9.24
CA ARG A 176 -0.56 -9.93 10.13
C ARG A 176 -1.72 -9.15 10.76
N ARG A 177 -1.49 -7.92 11.21
CA ARG A 177 -2.59 -7.06 11.70
C ARG A 177 -3.57 -6.72 10.58
N CYS A 178 -3.09 -6.42 9.37
CA CYS A 178 -3.97 -6.20 8.23
C CYS A 178 -4.84 -7.41 7.90
N SER A 179 -4.29 -8.62 7.98
CA SER A 179 -5.03 -9.87 7.84
C SER A 179 -6.21 -9.96 8.82
N GLU A 180 -5.98 -9.64 10.10
CA GLU A 180 -7.02 -9.60 11.13
C GLU A 180 -8.08 -8.51 10.88
N GLY A 181 -7.66 -7.37 10.31
CA GLY A 181 -8.52 -6.27 9.92
C GLY A 181 -9.44 -6.56 8.73
N LEU A 182 -9.13 -7.58 7.90
CA LEU A 182 -9.96 -7.93 6.76
C LEU A 182 -11.28 -8.57 7.20
N LYS A 183 -12.36 -8.18 6.51
CA LYS A 183 -13.65 -8.86 6.64
C LYS A 183 -13.53 -10.34 6.33
N LYS A 184 -14.17 -11.14 7.18
CA LYS A 184 -14.29 -12.58 7.00
C LYS A 184 -15.36 -12.87 5.94
N ALA A 185 -15.20 -14.00 5.25
CA ALA A 185 -16.25 -14.49 4.37
C ALA A 185 -17.53 -14.74 5.20
N PRO A 186 -18.72 -14.41 4.65
CA PRO A 186 -19.98 -14.83 5.26
C PRO A 186 -20.02 -16.35 5.46
N GLU A 187 -20.74 -16.82 6.48
CA GLU A 187 -20.94 -18.26 6.69
C GLU A 187 -21.49 -18.91 5.41
N GLY A 188 -20.81 -19.96 4.94
CA GLY A 188 -21.17 -20.69 3.72
C GLY A 188 -20.51 -20.18 2.43
N ASP A 189 -19.80 -19.05 2.43
CA ASP A 189 -18.92 -18.67 1.31
C ASP A 189 -17.48 -19.11 1.61
N ALA A 190 -16.95 -20.00 0.77
CA ALA A 190 -15.58 -20.51 0.91
C ALA A 190 -14.50 -19.47 0.50
N THR A 191 -14.90 -18.30 0.00
CA THR A 191 -13.98 -17.30 -0.55
C THR A 191 -14.27 -15.91 0.01
N SER A 192 -13.43 -15.46 0.95
CA SER A 192 -13.42 -14.04 1.33
C SER A 192 -13.10 -13.18 0.11
N ARG A 193 -13.87 -12.10 -0.05
CA ARG A 193 -13.70 -11.07 -1.09
C ARG A 193 -13.08 -9.81 -0.50
N SER A 194 -12.13 -10.01 0.40
CA SER A 194 -11.40 -8.95 1.06
C SER A 194 -9.90 -9.17 0.90
N TRP A 195 -9.16 -8.08 0.69
CA TRP A 195 -7.76 -8.15 0.28
C TRP A 195 -6.91 -7.09 0.96
N VAL A 196 -5.69 -7.48 1.33
CA VAL A 196 -4.60 -6.50 1.45
C VAL A 196 -4.03 -6.33 0.05
N VAL A 197 -3.93 -5.09 -0.43
CA VAL A 197 -3.26 -4.78 -1.69
C VAL A 197 -1.96 -4.05 -1.38
N VAL A 198 -0.85 -4.53 -1.94
CA VAL A 198 0.46 -3.87 -1.89
C VAL A 198 0.85 -3.49 -3.31
N LYS A 199 1.09 -2.20 -3.55
CA LYS A 199 1.59 -1.67 -4.82
C LYS A 199 2.89 -0.92 -4.59
N GLU A 200 4.00 -1.48 -5.03
CA GLU A 200 5.32 -1.00 -4.61
C GLU A 200 6.36 -1.03 -5.73
N ASN A 201 7.40 -0.23 -5.56
CA ASN A 201 8.62 -0.30 -6.38
C ASN A 201 9.30 -1.66 -6.21
N MET A 202 9.95 -2.12 -7.27
CA MET A 202 10.66 -3.38 -7.31
C MET A 202 12.14 -3.15 -7.59
N SER A 203 13.00 -3.75 -6.78
CA SER A 203 14.46 -3.68 -6.98
C SER A 203 14.85 -4.20 -8.36
N THR A 204 15.78 -3.50 -8.98
CA THR A 204 16.40 -3.85 -10.28
C THR A 204 17.85 -4.28 -10.14
N ASP A 205 18.33 -4.48 -8.90
CA ASP A 205 19.67 -5.00 -8.64
C ASP A 205 19.87 -6.35 -9.36
N ILE A 206 21.02 -6.51 -10.01
CA ILE A 206 21.32 -7.69 -10.84
C ILE A 206 21.43 -8.99 -10.04
N HIS A 207 21.59 -8.89 -8.72
CA HIS A 207 21.63 -10.02 -7.80
C HIS A 207 20.33 -10.16 -7.00
N HIS A 208 19.26 -9.46 -7.39
CA HIS A 208 17.96 -9.46 -6.72
C HIS A 208 18.04 -9.03 -5.24
N LYS A 209 19.03 -8.19 -4.90
CA LYS A 209 19.16 -7.61 -3.57
C LYS A 209 18.18 -6.46 -3.37
N ASP A 210 17.83 -6.21 -2.11
CA ASP A 210 17.10 -5.01 -1.74
C ASP A 210 18.06 -3.79 -1.80
N ILE A 211 17.51 -2.61 -2.06
CA ILE A 211 18.27 -1.35 -2.20
C ILE A 211 17.78 -0.39 -1.12
N TYR A 212 18.68 0.08 -0.26
CA TYR A 212 18.39 1.15 0.69
C TYR A 212 18.57 2.51 0.01
N ASP A 213 17.61 3.40 0.24
CA ASP A 213 17.64 4.79 -0.15
C ASP A 213 17.89 5.65 1.09
N ASP A 214 19.01 6.38 1.10
CA ASP A 214 19.39 7.23 2.22
C ASP A 214 18.72 8.60 2.18
N GLU A 215 18.02 8.99 1.11
CA GLU A 215 17.33 10.27 1.01
C GLU A 215 16.04 10.29 1.84
N ASP A 216 15.21 9.24 1.72
CA ASP A 216 13.92 9.13 2.41
C ASP A 216 13.87 8.02 3.49
N SER A 217 15.02 7.38 3.72
CA SER A 217 15.21 6.25 4.62
C SER A 217 14.21 5.13 4.35
N SER A 218 14.26 4.60 3.13
CA SER A 218 13.39 3.51 2.67
C SER A 218 14.18 2.37 2.04
N VAL A 219 13.49 1.24 1.84
CA VAL A 219 14.04 0.10 1.12
C VAL A 219 13.15 -0.30 -0.05
N THR A 220 13.75 -0.33 -1.23
CA THR A 220 13.19 -0.93 -2.43
C THR A 220 13.55 -2.42 -2.46
N ARG A 221 12.56 -3.29 -2.28
CA ARG A 221 12.76 -4.74 -2.16
C ARG A 221 12.63 -5.49 -3.48
N SER A 222 13.21 -6.68 -3.59
CA SER A 222 13.01 -7.59 -4.72
C SER A 222 11.64 -8.32 -4.70
N ASP A 223 11.23 -8.91 -5.83
CA ASP A 223 9.94 -9.65 -5.95
C ASP A 223 9.99 -10.89 -5.06
N GLU A 224 11.15 -11.55 -5.06
CA GLU A 224 11.46 -12.70 -4.21
C GLU A 224 11.33 -12.33 -2.73
N LYS A 225 11.87 -11.17 -2.32
CA LYS A 225 11.76 -10.69 -0.94
C LYS A 225 10.31 -10.43 -0.54
N PHE A 226 9.54 -9.68 -1.33
CA PHE A 226 8.14 -9.43 -1.01
C PHE A 226 7.34 -10.72 -0.87
N ARG A 227 7.53 -11.69 -1.78
CA ARG A 227 6.87 -13.01 -1.71
C ARG A 227 7.21 -13.74 -0.41
N ALA A 228 8.47 -13.74 0.00
CA ALA A 228 8.90 -14.36 1.24
C ALA A 228 8.26 -13.70 2.46
N LEU A 229 8.24 -12.37 2.53
CA LEU A 229 7.63 -11.62 3.64
C LEU A 229 6.11 -11.82 3.71
N PHE A 230 5.43 -11.89 2.56
CA PHE A 230 3.99 -12.20 2.54
C PHE A 230 3.71 -13.61 3.07
N GLN A 231 4.51 -14.59 2.66
CA GLN A 231 4.39 -15.96 3.18
C GLN A 231 4.66 -16.02 4.69
N GLU A 232 5.70 -15.33 5.17
CA GLU A 232 6.02 -15.24 6.60
C GLU A 232 4.89 -14.57 7.40
N ALA A 233 4.19 -13.61 6.80
CA ALA A 233 3.00 -12.98 7.37
C ALA A 233 1.74 -13.88 7.36
N GLY A 234 1.82 -15.11 6.83
CA GLY A 234 0.66 -16.01 6.69
C GLY A 234 -0.32 -15.55 5.61
N LEU A 235 0.18 -14.85 4.59
CA LEU A 235 -0.60 -14.34 3.47
C LEU A 235 -0.20 -15.06 2.18
N LYS A 236 -1.19 -15.35 1.33
CA LYS A 236 -0.99 -15.86 -0.03
C LYS A 236 -1.38 -14.82 -1.07
N ILE A 237 -0.63 -14.80 -2.17
CA ILE A 237 -0.91 -13.95 -3.33
C ILE A 237 -2.04 -14.60 -4.15
N VAL A 238 -3.11 -13.84 -4.42
CA VAL A 238 -4.23 -14.27 -5.29
C VAL A 238 -4.21 -13.64 -6.66
N ALA A 239 -3.60 -12.47 -6.78
CA ALA A 239 -3.37 -11.81 -8.04
C ALA A 239 -2.11 -10.96 -7.95
N THR A 240 -1.38 -10.86 -9.05
CA THR A 240 -0.26 -9.93 -9.17
C THR A 240 -0.19 -9.39 -10.58
N GLU A 241 0.11 -8.11 -10.73
CA GLU A 241 0.24 -7.44 -12.03
C GLU A 241 1.36 -6.41 -11.96
N GLN A 242 2.27 -6.42 -12.93
CA GLN A 242 3.26 -5.36 -13.08
C GLN A 242 2.60 -4.15 -13.77
N GLN A 243 2.76 -2.97 -13.19
CA GLN A 243 2.28 -1.71 -13.75
C GLN A 243 2.94 -1.46 -15.11
N ARG A 244 2.13 -1.05 -16.08
CA ARG A 244 2.58 -0.70 -17.43
C ARG A 244 2.52 0.80 -17.63
N GLY A 245 3.30 1.29 -18.59
CA GLY A 245 3.29 2.68 -19.03
C GLY A 245 4.09 3.65 -18.15
N MET A 246 4.78 3.16 -17.12
CA MET A 246 5.71 4.01 -16.35
C MET A 246 6.92 4.42 -17.21
N PRO A 247 7.50 5.62 -16.97
CA PRO A 247 8.78 6.02 -17.54
C PRO A 247 9.87 4.98 -17.28
N ARG A 248 10.85 4.87 -18.19
CA ARG A 248 11.87 3.79 -18.15
C ARG A 248 12.94 4.03 -17.08
N GLU A 249 13.09 5.27 -16.66
CA GLU A 249 14.00 5.73 -15.63
C GLU A 249 13.53 5.41 -14.20
N LEU A 250 12.26 5.05 -14.02
CA LEU A 250 11.71 4.65 -12.72
C LEU A 250 11.83 3.14 -12.48
N PHE A 251 11.83 2.75 -11.21
CA PHE A 251 11.71 1.35 -10.85
C PHE A 251 10.43 0.72 -11.43
N PRO A 252 10.48 -0.56 -11.85
CA PRO A 252 9.26 -1.29 -12.15
C PRO A 252 8.37 -1.33 -10.91
N VAL A 253 7.07 -1.14 -11.10
CA VAL A 253 6.08 -1.16 -10.01
C VAL A 253 5.22 -2.40 -10.14
N ARG A 254 4.95 -3.09 -9.03
CA ARG A 254 4.12 -4.31 -9.01
C ARG A 254 3.01 -4.20 -7.98
N MET A 255 1.84 -4.71 -8.36
CA MET A 255 0.69 -4.89 -7.48
C MET A 255 0.60 -6.35 -7.04
N TYR A 256 0.28 -6.56 -5.77
CA TYR A 256 -0.03 -7.85 -5.17
C TYR A 256 -1.35 -7.74 -4.43
N ALA A 257 -2.30 -8.62 -4.72
CA ALA A 257 -3.47 -8.82 -3.91
C ALA A 257 -3.24 -10.04 -3.02
N LEU A 258 -3.35 -9.84 -1.71
CA LEU A 258 -3.04 -10.81 -0.67
C LEU A 258 -4.31 -11.18 0.09
N ARG A 259 -4.37 -12.43 0.55
CA ARG A 259 -5.39 -12.90 1.50
C ARG A 259 -4.75 -13.82 2.54
N PRO A 260 -5.37 -14.01 3.72
CA PRO A 260 -4.94 -15.01 4.69
C PRO A 260 -4.86 -16.40 4.04
N GLU A 261 -3.87 -17.20 4.44
CA GLU A 261 -3.68 -18.57 3.98
C GLU A 261 -4.90 -19.48 4.19
#